data_AF-A0A3D4FYF8-F1
#
_entry.id   AF-A0A3D4FYF8-F1
#
_cell.length_a   1.000
_cell.length_b   1.000
_cell.length_c   1.000
_cell.angle_alpha   90.00
_cell.angle_beta   90.00
_cell.angle_gamma   90.00
#
_symmetry.space_group_name_H-M   'P 1'
#
loop_
_entity.id
_entity.type
_entity.pdbx_description
1 polymer ?
#
loop_
_entity_poly.entity_id
_entity_poly.type
_entity_poly.pdbx_seq_one_letter_code
_entity_poly.pdbx_strand_id
1 'polypeptide(L)'
;MPDRHNPRLHKVMDLVNQDDDLYALWLAANVNAVERLEMTDHGPVHVKIVMNIAVRMLRLLSDAGVEPSVTTHYGLPPEDAEVVVALAALLHDVGMSIHRTGHEEFSLFIAKDKLDDMLPQIYDRRASTIMRSEVLHAIIAHRSGGLPLTLEAGIVRIADALDMAKGRSRIP
;
A
#
# COMPACT_ATOMS: atom_id res chain seq x y z
N MET A 1 12.22 8.82 -3.24
CA MET A 1 11.60 8.06 -4.34
C MET A 1 12.36 8.42 -5.59
N PRO A 2 12.99 7.50 -6.34
CA PRO A 2 13.31 7.78 -7.71
C PRO A 2 11.99 7.67 -8.48
N ASP A 3 11.24 8.76 -8.49
CA ASP A 3 10.11 8.98 -9.37
C ASP A 3 10.64 8.91 -10.82
N ARG A 4 10.55 7.75 -11.46
CA ARG A 4 10.85 7.59 -12.89
C ARG A 4 9.76 8.30 -13.72
N HIS A 5 9.55 9.60 -13.52
CA HIS A 5 8.66 10.47 -14.29
C HIS A 5 7.15 10.09 -14.29
N ASN A 6 6.62 9.45 -13.23
CA ASN A 6 5.18 9.24 -13.08
C ASN A 6 4.53 10.41 -12.32
N PRO A 7 3.89 11.38 -12.99
CA PRO A 7 3.34 12.57 -12.34
C PRO A 7 2.19 12.24 -11.39
N ARG A 8 1.44 11.16 -11.65
CA ARG A 8 0.34 10.74 -10.77
C ARG A 8 0.87 10.17 -9.47
N LEU A 9 1.88 9.30 -9.54
CA LEU A 9 2.55 8.80 -8.33
C LEU A 9 3.22 9.94 -7.55
N HIS A 10 3.85 10.91 -8.24
CA HIS A 10 4.40 12.09 -7.55
C HIS A 10 3.31 12.83 -6.77
N LYS A 11 2.17 13.11 -7.40
CA LYS A 11 1.04 13.76 -6.74
C LYS A 11 0.49 12.94 -5.57
N VAL A 12 0.41 11.62 -5.68
CA VAL A 12 0.07 10.73 -4.55
C VAL A 12 1.05 10.93 -3.39
N MET A 13 2.35 10.90 -3.66
CA MET A 13 3.36 11.06 -2.62
C MET A 13 3.27 12.43 -1.95
N ASP A 14 2.97 13.50 -2.69
CA ASP A 14 2.74 14.82 -2.10
C ASP A 14 1.54 14.83 -1.15
N LEU A 15 0.42 14.21 -1.55
CA LEU A 15 -0.79 14.10 -0.71
C LEU A 15 -0.52 13.27 0.56
N VAL A 16 0.16 12.13 0.42
CA VAL A 16 0.53 11.26 1.55
C VAL A 16 1.45 11.99 2.52
N ASN A 17 2.45 12.73 2.02
CA ASN A 17 3.40 13.44 2.87
C ASN A 17 2.79 14.64 3.61
N GLN A 18 1.63 15.15 3.15
CA GLN A 18 0.91 16.28 3.76
C GLN A 18 -0.24 15.82 4.67
N ASP A 19 -0.50 14.52 4.77
CA ASP A 19 -1.59 13.96 5.57
C ASP A 19 -1.11 13.59 6.99
N ASP A 20 -1.21 14.56 7.90
CA ASP A 20 -0.87 14.38 9.32
C ASP A 20 -1.71 13.30 10.00
N ASP A 21 -2.95 13.09 9.56
CA ASP A 21 -3.83 12.06 10.12
C ASP A 21 -3.38 10.65 9.69
N LEU A 22 -2.98 10.47 8.43
CA LEU A 22 -2.36 9.22 7.98
C LEU A 22 -1.05 8.94 8.72
N TYR A 23 -0.22 9.97 8.94
CA TYR A 23 0.99 9.81 9.72
C TYR A 23 0.69 9.39 11.17
N ALA A 24 -0.32 9.99 11.80
CA ALA A 24 -0.77 9.63 13.14
C ALA A 24 -1.31 8.19 13.21
N LEU A 25 -2.01 7.71 12.18
CA LEU A 25 -2.47 6.32 12.09
C LEU A 25 -1.29 5.34 12.10
N TRP A 26 -0.22 5.62 11.37
CA TRP A 26 0.99 4.79 11.38
C TRP A 26 1.70 4.81 12.75
N LEU A 27 1.73 5.95 13.44
CA LEU A 27 2.27 6.01 14.80
C LEU A 27 1.44 5.17 15.77
N ALA A 28 0.11 5.27 15.71
CA ALA A 28 -0.79 4.48 16.55
C ALA A 28 -0.67 2.97 16.27
N ALA A 29 -0.57 2.58 15.00
CA ALA A 29 -0.28 1.20 14.58
C ALA A 29 1.03 0.70 15.20
N ASN A 30 2.08 1.53 15.17
CA ASN A 30 3.37 1.15 15.71
C ASN A 30 3.39 1.02 17.24
N VAL A 31 2.67 1.90 17.96
CA VAL A 31 2.52 1.78 19.41
C VAL A 31 1.81 0.46 19.76
N ASN A 32 0.78 0.09 19.01
CA ASN A 32 0.12 -1.21 19.20
C ASN A 32 1.08 -2.38 18.92
N ALA A 33 1.85 -2.33 17.84
CA ALA A 33 2.78 -3.40 17.47
C ALA A 33 3.96 -3.51 18.44
N VAL A 34 4.71 -2.43 18.65
CA VAL A 34 5.99 -2.44 19.37
C VAL A 34 5.79 -2.33 20.87
N GLU A 35 5.04 -1.34 21.36
CA GLU A 35 4.95 -1.07 22.80
C GLU A 35 3.96 -2.01 23.51
N ARG A 36 2.83 -2.34 22.87
CA ARG A 36 1.76 -3.13 23.51
C ARG A 36 1.86 -4.63 23.24
N LEU A 37 2.35 -5.02 22.07
CA LEU A 37 2.43 -6.43 21.63
C LEU A 37 3.86 -6.96 21.54
N GLU A 38 4.88 -6.12 21.76
CA GLU A 38 6.30 -6.46 21.66
C GLU A 38 6.71 -7.11 20.32
N MET A 39 6.02 -6.71 19.24
CA MET A 39 6.24 -7.13 17.85
C MET A 39 7.22 -6.19 17.12
N THR A 40 7.55 -6.53 15.88
CA THR A 40 8.35 -5.67 14.98
C THR A 40 7.55 -4.45 14.52
N ASP A 41 8.26 -3.44 14.00
CA ASP A 41 7.69 -2.18 13.50
C ASP A 41 6.56 -2.42 12.49
N HIS A 42 5.42 -1.77 12.69
CA HIS A 42 4.31 -1.65 11.73
C HIS A 42 3.98 -0.15 11.56
N GLY A 43 5.02 0.68 11.61
CA GLY A 43 4.94 2.13 11.62
C GLY A 43 5.40 2.78 10.31
N PRO A 44 5.70 4.10 10.33
CA PRO A 44 6.09 4.84 9.13
C PRO A 44 7.32 4.29 8.42
N VAL A 45 8.24 3.65 9.15
CA VAL A 45 9.45 3.06 8.57
C VAL A 45 9.11 1.81 7.76
N HIS A 46 8.38 0.87 8.37
CA HIS A 46 7.89 -0.35 7.72
C HIS A 46 7.14 -0.05 6.42
N VAL A 47 6.06 0.74 6.47
CA VAL A 47 5.22 1.00 5.28
C VAL A 47 5.99 1.69 4.15
N LYS A 48 6.96 2.54 4.49
CA LYS A 48 7.85 3.17 3.50
C LYS A 48 8.76 2.15 2.82
N ILE A 49 9.26 1.15 3.54
CA ILE A 49 10.11 0.10 2.96
C ILE A 49 9.28 -0.79 2.04
N VAL A 50 8.13 -1.28 2.53
CA VAL A 50 7.20 -2.13 1.76
C VAL A 50 6.83 -1.42 0.45
N MET A 51 6.44 -0.16 0.52
CA MET A 51 6.06 0.62 -0.65
C MET A 51 7.22 0.79 -1.65
N ASN A 52 8.46 1.04 -1.18
CA ASN A 52 9.62 1.12 -2.07
C ASN A 52 9.94 -0.23 -2.75
N ILE A 53 9.81 -1.34 -2.02
CA ILE A 53 9.99 -2.68 -2.57
C ILE A 53 8.91 -2.98 -3.61
N ALA A 54 7.65 -2.68 -3.30
CA ALA A 54 6.51 -2.92 -4.17
C ALA A 54 6.63 -2.18 -5.51
N VAL A 55 6.89 -0.86 -5.48
CA VAL A 55 7.08 -0.06 -6.71
C VAL A 55 8.27 -0.56 -7.53
N ARG A 56 9.38 -0.93 -6.88
CA ARG A 56 10.55 -1.48 -7.59
C ARG A 56 10.26 -2.83 -8.23
N MET A 57 9.53 -3.69 -7.53
CA MET A 57 9.14 -5.01 -8.02
C MET A 57 8.21 -4.90 -9.24
N LEU A 58 7.21 -4.02 -9.16
CA LEU A 58 6.32 -3.73 -10.28
C LEU A 58 7.12 -3.30 -11.52
N ARG A 59 8.04 -2.34 -11.37
CA ARG A 59 8.90 -1.87 -12.47
C ARG A 59 9.74 -2.98 -13.08
N LEU A 60 10.33 -3.85 -12.26
CA LEU A 60 11.12 -5.00 -12.77
C LEU A 60 10.25 -5.98 -13.57
N LEU A 61 9.02 -6.21 -13.13
CA LEU A 61 8.08 -7.09 -13.81
C LEU A 61 7.60 -6.46 -15.13
N SER A 62 7.30 -5.16 -15.13
CA SER A 62 6.92 -4.40 -16.33
C SER A 62 8.08 -4.33 -17.33
N ASP A 63 9.32 -4.07 -16.89
CA ASP A 63 10.52 -4.11 -17.72
C ASP A 63 10.74 -5.51 -18.34
N ALA A 64 10.24 -6.57 -17.70
CA ALA A 64 10.24 -7.94 -18.22
C ALA A 64 9.01 -8.31 -19.07
N GLY A 65 8.13 -7.36 -19.38
CA GLY A 65 6.94 -7.57 -20.22
C GLY A 65 5.71 -8.15 -19.50
N VAL A 66 5.70 -8.18 -18.16
CA VAL A 66 4.51 -8.56 -17.40
C VAL A 66 3.56 -7.36 -17.32
N GLU A 67 2.37 -7.52 -17.89
CA GLU A 67 1.37 -6.46 -17.93
C GLU A 67 0.61 -6.31 -16.60
N PRO A 68 0.42 -5.09 -16.07
CA PRO A 68 -0.37 -4.86 -14.86
C PRO A 68 -1.87 -5.13 -15.04
N SER A 69 -2.56 -5.49 -13.96
CA SER A 69 -3.98 -5.85 -14.00
C SER A 69 -4.86 -4.64 -14.34
N VAL A 70 -4.45 -3.44 -13.92
CA VAL A 70 -5.18 -2.21 -14.28
C VAL A 70 -5.21 -1.98 -15.80
N THR A 71 -4.16 -2.39 -16.49
CA THR A 71 -4.05 -2.28 -17.95
C THR A 71 -4.88 -3.37 -18.63
N THR A 72 -4.69 -4.63 -18.24
CA THR A 72 -5.35 -5.76 -18.90
C THR A 72 -6.86 -5.80 -18.69
N HIS A 73 -7.37 -5.34 -17.53
CA HIS A 73 -8.81 -5.43 -17.21
C HIS A 73 -9.58 -4.13 -17.46
N TYR A 74 -8.94 -2.97 -17.41
CA TYR A 74 -9.63 -1.68 -17.53
C TYR A 74 -9.08 -0.77 -18.64
N GLY A 75 -7.99 -1.16 -19.30
CA GLY A 75 -7.34 -0.34 -20.32
C GLY A 75 -6.69 0.92 -19.75
N LEU A 76 -6.36 0.94 -18.45
CA LEU A 76 -5.65 2.06 -17.84
C LEU A 76 -4.16 2.03 -18.20
N PRO A 77 -3.49 3.20 -18.27
CA PRO A 77 -2.05 3.29 -18.46
C PRO A 77 -1.28 2.43 -17.44
N PRO A 78 -0.21 1.72 -17.84
CA PRO A 78 0.55 0.85 -16.94
C PRO A 78 1.14 1.60 -15.75
N GLU A 79 1.39 2.91 -15.88
CA GLU A 79 1.88 3.78 -14.81
C GLU A 79 0.88 3.90 -13.64
N ASP A 80 -0.41 3.65 -13.87
CA ASP A 80 -1.41 3.65 -12.81
C ASP A 80 -1.22 2.46 -11.85
N ALA A 81 -0.61 1.36 -12.30
CA ALA A 81 -0.29 0.25 -11.41
C ALA A 81 0.68 0.67 -10.29
N GLU A 82 1.55 1.65 -10.55
CA GLU A 82 2.44 2.19 -9.51
C GLU A 82 1.65 2.87 -8.39
N VAL A 83 0.54 3.53 -8.72
CA VAL A 83 -0.34 4.15 -7.74
C VAL A 83 -1.05 3.10 -6.89
N VAL A 84 -1.53 2.00 -7.50
CA VAL A 84 -2.15 0.89 -6.76
C VAL A 84 -1.17 0.31 -5.75
N VAL A 85 0.02 -0.13 -6.19
CA VAL A 85 0.96 -0.80 -5.29
C VAL A 85 1.51 0.15 -4.23
N ALA A 86 1.69 1.43 -4.54
CA ALA A 86 2.17 2.41 -3.58
C ALA A 86 1.15 2.69 -2.48
N LEU A 87 -0.10 3.01 -2.85
CA LEU A 87 -1.16 3.28 -1.88
C LEU A 87 -1.52 2.04 -1.07
N ALA A 88 -1.61 0.86 -1.70
CA ALA A 88 -1.87 -0.38 -0.99
C ALA A 88 -0.78 -0.68 0.04
N ALA A 89 0.49 -0.56 -0.33
CA ALA A 89 1.60 -0.77 0.62
C ALA A 89 1.61 0.25 1.76
N LEU A 90 1.30 1.52 1.49
CA LEU A 90 1.25 2.57 2.51
C LEU A 90 0.07 2.41 3.49
N LEU A 91 -1.01 1.77 3.04
CA LEU A 91 -2.26 1.68 3.79
C LEU A 91 -2.57 0.27 4.32
N HIS A 92 -1.82 -0.76 3.93
CA HIS A 92 -2.21 -2.15 4.22
C HIS A 92 -2.39 -2.46 5.71
N ASP A 93 -1.61 -1.79 6.56
CA ASP A 93 -1.52 -2.04 7.99
C ASP A 93 -2.19 -0.97 8.87
N VAL A 94 -2.89 0.02 8.31
CA VAL A 94 -3.49 1.10 9.13
C VAL A 94 -4.52 0.58 10.15
N GLY A 95 -5.13 -0.58 9.92
CA GLY A 95 -6.00 -1.28 10.87
C GLY A 95 -5.28 -1.75 12.14
N MET A 96 -3.95 -1.85 12.13
CA MET A 96 -3.15 -2.11 13.33
C MET A 96 -3.31 -1.00 14.37
N SER A 97 -3.73 0.20 13.98
CA SER A 97 -4.09 1.29 14.91
C SER A 97 -5.29 0.94 15.80
N ILE A 98 -6.14 0.00 15.37
CA ILE A 98 -7.31 -0.48 16.11
C ILE A 98 -6.97 -1.74 16.89
N HIS A 99 -6.53 -2.81 16.20
CA HIS A 99 -6.24 -4.10 16.83
C HIS A 99 -5.43 -5.00 15.88
N ARG A 100 -4.64 -5.94 16.44
CA ARG A 100 -3.85 -6.89 15.64
C ARG A 100 -4.69 -7.93 14.92
N THR A 101 -5.59 -8.58 15.63
CA THR A 101 -6.53 -9.54 15.01
C THR A 101 -7.52 -8.77 14.15
N GLY A 102 -7.56 -9.11 12.85
CA GLY A 102 -8.44 -8.48 11.88
C GLY A 102 -7.95 -7.13 11.36
N HIS A 103 -6.67 -6.78 11.57
CA HIS A 103 -6.11 -5.51 11.10
C HIS A 103 -6.28 -5.35 9.59
N GLU A 104 -6.20 -6.42 8.82
CA GLU A 104 -6.35 -6.39 7.37
C GLU A 104 -7.77 -5.98 6.95
N GLU A 105 -8.81 -6.49 7.64
CA GLU A 105 -10.20 -6.07 7.43
C GLU A 105 -10.44 -4.63 7.92
N PHE A 106 -9.86 -4.24 9.06
CA PHE A 106 -9.99 -2.89 9.60
C PHE A 106 -9.32 -1.84 8.72
N SER A 107 -8.20 -2.20 8.09
CA SER A 107 -7.52 -1.34 7.12
C SER A 107 -8.44 -0.94 5.97
N LEU A 108 -9.44 -1.75 5.60
CA LEU A 108 -10.29 -1.46 4.44
C LEU A 108 -11.10 -0.18 4.58
N PHE A 109 -11.79 0.03 5.70
CA PHE A 109 -12.61 1.24 5.85
C PHE A 109 -11.76 2.48 6.16
N ILE A 110 -10.66 2.32 6.92
CA ILE A 110 -9.73 3.43 7.17
C ILE A 110 -9.07 3.87 5.85
N ALA A 111 -8.55 2.92 5.07
CA ALA A 111 -7.93 3.19 3.79
C ALA A 111 -8.94 3.75 2.79
N LYS A 112 -10.18 3.25 2.76
CA LYS A 112 -11.23 3.77 1.86
C LYS A 112 -11.44 5.27 2.08
N ASP A 113 -11.50 5.74 3.31
CA ASP A 113 -11.72 7.15 3.60
C ASP A 113 -10.54 8.01 3.12
N LYS A 114 -9.29 7.55 3.34
CA LYS A 114 -8.09 8.19 2.76
C LYS A 114 -8.10 8.21 1.23
N LEU A 115 -8.53 7.11 0.61
CA LEU A 115 -8.59 6.98 -0.84
C LEU A 115 -9.69 7.86 -1.45
N ASP A 116 -10.80 8.08 -0.75
CA ASP A 116 -11.87 8.97 -1.15
C ASP A 116 -11.44 10.44 -1.18
N ASP A 117 -10.49 10.82 -0.32
CA ASP A 117 -9.89 12.16 -0.33
C ASP A 117 -8.79 12.33 -1.39
N MET A 118 -7.95 11.31 -1.57
CA MET A 118 -6.75 11.41 -2.43
C MET A 118 -7.05 11.16 -3.91
N LEU A 119 -7.77 10.09 -4.25
CA LEU A 119 -7.88 9.64 -5.65
C LEU A 119 -8.67 10.62 -6.57
N PRO A 120 -9.75 11.28 -6.13
CA PRO A 120 -10.46 12.25 -6.97
C PRO A 120 -9.63 13.48 -7.38
N GLN A 121 -8.52 13.75 -6.70
CA GLN A 121 -7.59 14.82 -7.07
C GLN A 121 -6.66 14.44 -8.24
N ILE A 122 -6.66 13.16 -8.64
CA ILE A 122 -5.72 12.58 -9.61
C ILE A 122 -6.47 11.95 -10.79
N TYR A 123 -7.65 11.39 -10.52
CA TYR A 123 -8.44 10.62 -11.47
C TYR A 123 -9.85 11.17 -11.59
N ASP A 124 -10.49 10.96 -12.76
CA ASP A 124 -11.93 11.14 -12.87
C ASP A 124 -12.69 10.15 -11.96
N ARG A 125 -14.01 10.36 -11.80
CA ARG A 125 -14.84 9.56 -10.90
C ARG A 125 -14.77 8.06 -11.18
N ARG A 126 -14.72 7.66 -12.46
CA ARG A 126 -14.71 6.24 -12.85
C ARG A 126 -13.37 5.62 -12.52
N ALA A 127 -12.27 6.25 -12.96
CA ALA A 127 -10.92 5.78 -12.68
C ALA A 127 -10.65 5.78 -11.18
N SER A 128 -11.02 6.82 -10.44
CA SER A 128 -10.90 6.87 -8.98
C SER A 128 -11.60 5.68 -8.29
N THR A 129 -12.80 5.30 -8.75
CA THR A 129 -13.53 4.14 -8.21
C THR A 129 -12.79 2.83 -8.46
N ILE A 130 -12.25 2.64 -9.67
CA ILE A 130 -11.48 1.44 -10.05
C ILE A 130 -10.20 1.37 -9.23
N MET A 131 -9.43 2.45 -9.21
CA MET A 131 -8.16 2.54 -8.46
C MET A 131 -8.38 2.25 -6.97
N ARG A 132 -9.44 2.80 -6.37
CA ARG A 132 -9.81 2.51 -4.98
C ARG A 132 -10.08 1.02 -4.77
N SER A 133 -10.85 0.39 -5.66
CA SER A 133 -11.17 -1.03 -5.57
C SER A 133 -9.91 -1.90 -5.66
N GLU A 134 -9.00 -1.58 -6.58
CA GLU A 134 -7.73 -2.30 -6.76
C GLU A 134 -6.80 -2.15 -5.55
N VAL A 135 -6.72 -0.94 -4.97
CA VAL A 135 -5.96 -0.70 -3.74
C VAL A 135 -6.55 -1.50 -2.57
N LEU A 136 -7.86 -1.42 -2.33
CA LEU A 136 -8.51 -2.14 -1.24
C LEU A 136 -8.41 -3.67 -1.40
N HIS A 137 -8.49 -4.16 -2.63
CA HIS A 137 -8.24 -5.58 -2.94
C HIS A 137 -6.81 -6.00 -2.61
N ALA A 138 -5.82 -5.20 -3.02
CA ALA A 138 -4.42 -5.46 -2.69
C ALA A 138 -4.16 -5.43 -1.17
N ILE A 139 -4.84 -4.54 -0.44
CA ILE A 139 -4.83 -4.55 1.02
C ILE A 139 -5.40 -5.87 1.54
N ILE A 140 -6.65 -6.25 1.30
CA ILE A 140 -7.17 -7.47 1.94
C ILE A 140 -6.45 -8.76 1.50
N ALA A 141 -5.84 -8.77 0.31
CA ALA A 141 -5.12 -9.92 -0.22
C ALA A 141 -3.76 -10.20 0.47
N HIS A 142 -3.20 -9.23 1.21
CA HIS A 142 -1.91 -9.42 1.90
C HIS A 142 -2.01 -10.34 3.13
N ARG A 143 -3.22 -10.49 3.70
CA ARG A 143 -3.48 -11.29 4.89
C ARG A 143 -2.96 -12.72 4.79
N SER A 144 -2.73 -13.35 5.95
CA SER A 144 -2.43 -14.79 6.00
C SER A 144 -3.57 -15.60 5.38
N GLY A 145 -3.24 -16.48 4.43
CA GLY A 145 -4.24 -17.24 3.65
C GLY A 145 -5.02 -16.41 2.63
N GLY A 146 -4.69 -15.14 2.41
CA GLY A 146 -5.24 -14.34 1.31
C GLY A 146 -4.92 -14.96 -0.06
N LEU A 147 -5.67 -14.59 -1.10
CA LEU A 147 -5.38 -14.99 -2.47
C LEU A 147 -5.32 -13.73 -3.35
N PRO A 148 -4.13 -13.27 -3.75
CA PRO A 148 -4.00 -12.17 -4.69
C PRO A 148 -4.62 -12.54 -6.04
N LEU A 149 -5.63 -11.78 -6.47
CA LEU A 149 -6.26 -11.94 -7.80
C LEU A 149 -5.65 -11.03 -8.87
N THR A 150 -4.74 -10.14 -8.48
CA THR A 150 -4.11 -9.15 -9.35
C THR A 150 -2.59 -9.19 -9.14
N LEU A 151 -1.85 -8.80 -10.18
CA LEU A 151 -0.40 -8.68 -10.11
C LEU A 151 0.01 -7.73 -8.97
N GLU A 152 -0.68 -6.60 -8.86
CA GLU A 152 -0.46 -5.56 -7.86
C GLU A 152 -0.66 -6.09 -6.44
N ALA A 153 -1.72 -6.85 -6.19
CA ALA A 153 -1.95 -7.49 -4.90
C ALA A 153 -0.85 -8.52 -4.56
N GLY A 154 -0.39 -9.28 -5.56
CA GLY A 154 0.71 -10.24 -5.38
C GLY A 154 2.02 -9.54 -5.02
N ILE A 155 2.31 -8.42 -5.69
CA ILE A 155 3.48 -7.58 -5.43
C ILE A 155 3.46 -7.04 -3.99
N VAL A 156 2.33 -6.45 -3.55
CA VAL A 156 2.21 -5.87 -2.20
C VAL A 156 2.46 -6.94 -1.14
N ARG A 157 1.86 -8.12 -1.29
CA ARG A 157 2.06 -9.24 -0.37
C ARG A 157 3.51 -9.70 -0.29
N ILE A 158 4.19 -9.83 -1.44
CA ILE A 158 5.61 -10.23 -1.45
C ILE A 158 6.47 -9.11 -0.85
N ALA A 159 6.16 -7.84 -1.14
CA ALA A 159 6.90 -6.71 -0.61
C ALA A 159 6.84 -6.62 0.92
N ASP A 160 5.67 -6.86 1.51
CA ASP A 160 5.48 -6.94 2.96
C ASP A 160 6.30 -8.09 3.57
N ALA A 161 6.14 -9.30 3.03
CA ALA A 161 6.88 -10.48 3.48
C ALA A 161 8.41 -10.30 3.40
N LEU A 162 8.92 -9.55 2.41
CA LEU A 162 10.35 -9.26 2.24
C LEU A 162 10.90 -8.31 3.30
N ASP A 163 10.12 -7.34 3.80
CA ASP A 163 10.57 -6.50 4.92
C ASP A 163 10.59 -7.32 6.22
N MET A 164 9.57 -8.14 6.43
CA MET A 164 9.47 -9.02 7.61
C MET A 164 10.59 -10.07 7.66
N ALA A 165 11.02 -10.61 6.51
CA ALA A 165 12.11 -11.58 6.42
C ALA A 165 13.48 -10.99 6.79
N LYS A 166 13.67 -9.67 6.69
CA LYS A 166 14.94 -9.01 7.05
C LYS A 166 15.17 -8.89 8.55
N GLY A 167 14.25 -9.38 9.38
CA GLY A 167 14.46 -9.49 10.82
C GLY A 167 14.93 -8.18 11.43
N ARG A 168 14.18 -7.08 11.17
CA ARG A 168 14.37 -5.80 11.86
C ARG A 168 14.02 -6.02 13.33
N SER A 169 15.01 -6.51 14.03
CA SER A 169 14.98 -6.93 15.42
C SER A 169 14.79 -5.68 16.25
N ARG A 170 13.77 -5.74 17.11
CA ARG A 170 13.52 -4.94 18.31
C ARG A 170 14.52 -3.79 18.53
N ILE A 171 14.00 -2.56 18.48
CA ILE A 171 14.71 -1.40 19.01
C ILE A 171 15.16 -1.77 20.45
N PRO A 172 16.46 -1.65 20.79
CA PRO A 172 16.98 -2.05 22.09
C PRO A 172 16.45 -1.17 23.23
#